data_AF-A0AAX1BJU2-F1
#
_entry.id   AF-A0AAX1BJU2-F1
#
_cell.length_a   1.000
_cell.length_b   1.000
_cell.length_c   1.000
_cell.angle_alpha   90.00
_cell.angle_beta   90.00
_cell.angle_gamma   90.00
#
_symmetry.space_group_name_H-M   'P 1'
#
loop_
_entity.id
_entity.type
_entity.pdbx_description
1 polymer ?
#
loop_
_entity_poly.entity_id
_entity_poly.type
_entity_poly.pdbx_seq_one_letter_code
_entity_poly.pdbx_strand_id
1 'polypeptide(L)'
;MFWFTLFLLCIALEIITGTGWLLVISLGALSSAIVDFFLPISQEANICFFASISILTSIIKFVYDKKHKKLDTPLVNTGHSRFKGKEFTLSDDIVNGKGQLLIGDTFWP
;
A
#
# COMPACT_ATOMS: atom_id res chain seq x y z
N MET A 1 -1.64 -33.25 -5.81
CA MET A 1 -1.87 -32.53 -7.09
C MET A 1 -2.79 -31.31 -6.94
N PHE A 2 -3.93 -31.42 -6.26
CA PHE A 2 -4.92 -30.32 -6.09
C PHE A 2 -4.32 -28.98 -5.60
N TRP A 3 -3.38 -29.04 -4.65
CA TRP A 3 -2.75 -27.86 -4.06
C TRP A 3 -1.92 -27.02 -5.04
N PHE A 4 -1.22 -27.66 -5.98
CA PHE A 4 -0.47 -26.96 -7.01
C PHE A 4 -1.37 -26.20 -7.99
N THR A 5 -2.52 -26.80 -8.35
CA THR A 5 -3.54 -26.10 -9.17
C THR A 5 -4.08 -24.88 -8.45
N LEU A 6 -4.40 -25.02 -7.15
CA LEU A 6 -4.95 -23.93 -6.36
C LEU A 6 -3.94 -22.77 -6.19
N PHE A 7 -2.66 -23.11 -6.01
CA PHE A 7 -1.55 -22.16 -6.02
C PHE A 7 -1.45 -21.40 -7.36
N LEU A 8 -1.39 -22.14 -8.48
CA LEU A 8 -1.26 -21.56 -9.81
C LEU A 8 -2.45 -20.66 -10.16
N LEU A 9 -3.66 -21.09 -9.77
CA LEU A 9 -4.90 -20.32 -9.98
C LEU A 9 -4.88 -19.01 -9.20
N CYS A 10 -4.45 -19.01 -7.93
CA CYS A 10 -4.36 -17.79 -7.15
C CYS A 10 -3.34 -16.80 -7.73
N ILE A 11 -2.20 -17.28 -8.24
CA ILE A 11 -1.23 -16.42 -8.93
C ILE A 11 -1.80 -15.85 -10.22
N ALA A 12 -2.49 -16.65 -11.03
CA ALA A 12 -3.10 -16.16 -12.26
C ALA A 12 -4.15 -15.08 -11.98
N LEU A 13 -5.00 -15.28 -10.97
CA LEU A 13 -5.98 -14.29 -10.52
C LEU A 13 -5.32 -13.02 -9.99
N GLU A 14 -4.23 -13.14 -9.24
CA GLU A 14 -3.48 -12.00 -8.74
C GLU A 14 -2.94 -11.11 -9.87
N ILE A 15 -2.42 -11.70 -10.94
CA ILE A 15 -1.91 -10.95 -12.09
C ILE A 15 -3.03 -10.11 -12.73
N ILE A 16 -4.27 -10.62 -12.69
CA ILE A 16 -5.44 -9.93 -13.23
C ILE A 16 -5.91 -8.81 -12.29
N THR A 17 -5.96 -9.07 -10.98
CA THR A 17 -6.54 -8.12 -10.01
C THR A 17 -5.54 -7.11 -9.46
N GLY A 18 -4.23 -7.40 -9.50
CA GLY A 18 -3.14 -6.54 -9.05
C GLY A 18 -3.24 -6.10 -7.58
N THR A 19 -3.96 -6.84 -6.75
CA THR A 19 -4.42 -6.38 -5.42
C THR A 19 -3.44 -6.71 -4.29
N GLY A 20 -2.48 -7.61 -4.51
CA GLY A 20 -1.50 -8.09 -3.55
C GLY A 20 -2.05 -9.07 -2.51
N TRP A 21 -3.35 -9.33 -2.49
CA TRP A 21 -4.03 -10.15 -1.49
C TRP A 21 -4.02 -11.64 -1.86
N LEU A 22 -4.11 -11.97 -3.15
CA LEU A 22 -4.08 -13.37 -3.59
C LEU A 22 -2.66 -13.94 -3.51
N LEU A 23 -1.60 -13.10 -3.55
CA LEU A 23 -0.23 -13.55 -3.25
C LEU A 23 -0.10 -14.17 -1.86
N VAL A 24 -0.76 -13.58 -0.87
CA VAL A 24 -0.73 -14.04 0.52
C VAL A 24 -1.37 -15.42 0.63
N ILE A 25 -2.50 -15.62 -0.04
CA ILE A 25 -3.22 -16.89 -0.10
C ILE A 25 -2.42 -17.93 -0.89
N SER A 26 -1.79 -17.51 -1.99
CA SER A 26 -0.90 -18.36 -2.81
C SER A 26 0.27 -18.89 -1.97
N LEU A 27 0.87 -18.07 -1.12
CA LEU A 27 1.97 -18.50 -0.26
C LEU A 27 1.55 -19.62 0.72
N GLY A 28 0.32 -19.55 1.23
CA GLY A 28 -0.27 -20.62 2.02
C GLY A 28 -0.45 -21.92 1.21
N ALA A 29 -0.92 -21.79 -0.03
CA ALA A 29 -1.17 -22.93 -0.91
C ALA A 29 0.14 -23.62 -1.31
N LEU A 30 1.20 -22.84 -1.57
CA LEU A 30 2.53 -23.34 -1.84
C LEU A 30 3.12 -24.09 -0.64
N SER A 31 3.02 -23.51 0.56
CA SER A 31 3.47 -24.18 1.78
C SER A 31 2.77 -25.52 1.99
N SER A 32 1.46 -25.57 1.77
CA SER A 32 0.67 -26.81 1.93
C SER A 32 0.98 -27.83 0.84
N ALA A 33 1.29 -27.39 -0.39
CA ALA A 33 1.76 -28.26 -1.46
C ALA A 33 3.14 -28.88 -1.15
N ILE A 34 4.04 -28.12 -0.52
CA ILE A 34 5.35 -28.61 -0.08
C ILE A 34 5.16 -29.63 1.05
N VAL A 35 4.29 -29.35 2.03
CA VAL A 35 4.02 -30.27 3.13
C VAL A 35 3.39 -31.57 2.63
N ASP A 36 2.41 -31.49 1.70
CA ASP A 36 1.80 -32.66 1.02
C ASP A 36 2.85 -33.55 0.33
N PHE A 37 3.88 -32.92 -0.23
CA PHE A 37 4.94 -33.61 -0.96
C PHE A 37 5.92 -34.34 -0.04
N PHE A 38 6.23 -33.77 1.13
CA PHE A 38 7.20 -34.34 2.08
C PHE A 38 6.58 -35.27 3.12
N LEU A 39 5.33 -35.01 3.52
CA LEU A 39 4.64 -35.74 4.58
C LEU A 39 3.32 -36.28 4.04
N PRO A 40 3.07 -37.60 4.07
CA PRO A 40 1.78 -38.18 3.76
C PRO A 40 0.81 -37.96 4.93
N ILE A 41 0.47 -36.69 5.19
CA ILE A 41 -0.56 -36.29 6.15
C ILE A 41 -1.95 -36.45 5.56
N SER A 42 -2.95 -36.70 6.41
CA SER A 42 -4.35 -36.69 6.01
C SER A 42 -4.71 -35.37 5.33
N GLN A 43 -5.50 -35.43 4.27
CA GLN A 43 -5.90 -34.26 3.49
C GLN A 43 -6.57 -33.18 4.36
N GLU A 44 -7.29 -33.60 5.40
CA GLU A 44 -7.94 -32.76 6.40
C GLU A 44 -6.94 -31.92 7.21
N ALA A 45 -5.84 -32.55 7.64
CA ALA A 45 -4.78 -31.87 8.39
C ALA A 45 -4.06 -30.84 7.51
N ASN A 46 -3.86 -31.17 6.24
CA ASN A 46 -3.25 -30.26 5.27
C ASN A 46 -4.13 -29.03 5.00
N ILE A 47 -5.45 -29.22 4.92
CA ILE A 47 -6.42 -28.10 4.81
C ILE A 47 -6.39 -27.21 6.06
N CYS A 48 -6.32 -27.80 7.25
CA CYS A 48 -6.24 -27.03 8.50
C CYS A 48 -4.94 -26.22 8.59
N PHE A 49 -3.82 -26.80 8.13
CA PHE A 49 -2.52 -26.15 8.05
C PHE A 49 -2.53 -25.00 7.03
N PHE A 50 -3.06 -25.24 5.83
CA PHE A 50 -3.28 -24.23 4.80
C PHE A 50 -4.07 -23.03 5.33
N ALA A 51 -5.22 -23.30 5.93
CA ALA A 51 -6.10 -22.26 6.46
C ALA A 51 -5.38 -21.45 7.55
N SER A 52 -4.67 -22.12 8.47
CA SER A 52 -3.94 -21.45 9.54
C SER A 52 -2.85 -20.52 9.01
N ILE A 53 -2.02 -20.98 8.06
CA ILE A 53 -0.97 -20.14 7.45
C ILE A 53 -1.56 -18.98 6.66
N SER A 54 -2.62 -19.23 5.90
CA SER A 54 -3.26 -18.21 5.07
C SER A 54 -3.88 -17.11 5.95
N ILE A 55 -4.53 -17.48 7.04
CA ILE A 55 -5.08 -16.53 8.02
C ILE A 55 -3.94 -15.73 8.67
N LEU A 56 -2.91 -16.40 9.15
CA LEU A 56 -1.78 -15.74 9.83
C LEU A 56 -1.08 -14.73 8.92
N THR A 57 -0.81 -15.13 7.67
CA THR A 57 -0.17 -14.25 6.69
C THR A 57 -1.09 -13.09 6.29
N SER A 58 -2.40 -13.33 6.20
CA SER A 58 -3.40 -12.27 5.94
C SER A 58 -3.43 -11.23 7.06
N ILE A 59 -3.36 -11.67 8.32
CA ILE A 59 -3.27 -10.77 9.49
C ILE A 59 -1.97 -9.96 9.44
N ILE A 60 -0.83 -10.59 9.15
CA ILE A 60 0.46 -9.90 9.03
C ILE A 60 0.39 -8.84 7.94
N LYS A 61 -0.15 -9.17 6.76
CA LYS A 61 -0.36 -8.24 5.64
C LYS A 61 -1.28 -7.10 6.05
N PHE A 62 -2.39 -7.38 6.72
CA PHE A 62 -3.34 -6.35 7.18
C PHE A 62 -2.72 -5.39 8.18
N VAL A 63 -1.96 -5.90 9.16
CA VAL A 63 -1.24 -5.06 10.13
C VAL A 63 -0.14 -4.25 9.44
N TYR A 64 0.58 -4.86 8.50
CA TYR A 64 1.60 -4.18 7.70
C TYR A 64 0.98 -3.06 6.87
N ASP A 65 -0.10 -3.34 6.13
CA ASP A 65 -0.81 -2.36 5.33
C ASP A 65 -1.38 -1.23 6.20
N LYS A 66 -1.96 -1.54 7.36
CA LYS A 66 -2.43 -0.53 8.32
C LYS A 66 -1.30 0.32 8.90
N LYS A 67 -0.12 -0.24 9.13
CA LYS A 67 1.07 0.47 9.64
C LYS A 67 1.76 1.31 8.55
N HIS A 68 1.72 0.84 7.30
CA HIS A 68 2.35 1.48 6.14
C HIS A 68 1.40 2.34 5.30
N LYS A 69 0.09 2.29 5.55
CA LYS A 69 -0.84 3.40 5.37
C LYS A 69 -0.40 4.49 6.34
N LYS A 70 0.70 5.14 5.97
CA LYS A 70 0.98 6.51 6.37
C LYS A 70 -0.31 7.24 6.12
N LEU A 71 -0.75 7.94 7.15
CA LEU A 71 -1.76 8.95 7.09
C LEU A 71 -1.47 9.80 5.83
N ASP A 72 -2.09 9.46 4.71
CA ASP A 72 -2.31 10.39 3.60
C ASP A 72 -3.29 11.42 4.15
N THR A 73 -2.83 12.21 5.13
CA THR A 73 -3.20 13.61 5.15
C THR A 73 -2.67 14.07 3.81
N PRO A 74 -3.55 14.41 2.85
CA PRO A 74 -3.08 15.01 1.63
C PRO A 74 -2.51 16.36 2.08
N LEU A 75 -1.20 16.43 2.28
CA LEU A 75 -0.45 17.68 2.28
C LEU A 75 -0.36 18.20 0.83
N VAL A 76 -1.48 18.11 0.12
CA VAL A 76 -1.81 18.75 -1.16
C VAL A 76 -2.09 20.24 -0.96
N ASN A 77 -1.77 20.79 0.21
CA ASN A 77 -1.70 22.23 0.44
C ASN A 77 -0.37 22.64 1.09
N THR A 78 0.76 22.15 0.57
CA THR A 78 2.10 22.64 0.96
C THR A 78 2.50 23.93 0.22
N GLY A 79 1.66 24.46 -0.66
CA GLY A 79 1.86 25.79 -1.25
C GLY A 79 1.76 26.90 -0.21
N HIS A 80 0.70 26.93 0.61
CA HIS A 80 0.47 28.02 1.57
C HIS A 80 1.34 27.93 2.84
N SER A 81 1.73 26.72 3.26
CA SER A 81 2.53 26.54 4.48
C SER A 81 4.03 26.80 4.27
N ARG A 82 4.51 26.92 3.02
CA ARG A 82 5.93 27.17 2.72
C ARG A 82 6.36 28.63 2.94
N PHE A 83 5.41 29.54 3.16
CA PHE A 83 5.66 30.99 3.25
C PHE A 83 5.49 31.56 4.66
N LYS A 84 5.09 30.77 5.66
CA LYS A 84 5.08 31.26 7.05
C LYS A 84 6.51 31.40 7.57
N GLY A 85 6.92 32.65 7.83
CA GLY A 85 8.20 32.98 8.46
C GLY A 85 9.34 33.28 7.49
N LYS A 86 9.06 33.54 6.20
CA LYS A 86 10.05 34.11 5.28
C LYS A 86 9.74 35.58 5.02
N GLU A 87 10.74 36.41 5.25
CA GLU A 87 10.72 37.83 4.90
C GLU A 87 11.02 37.95 3.40
N PHE A 88 10.10 38.55 2.64
CA PHE A 88 10.30 38.84 1.22
C PHE A 88 10.47 40.33 1.04
N THR A 89 11.54 40.73 0.35
CA THR A 89 11.74 42.12 -0.08
C THR A 89 10.77 42.43 -1.21
N LEU A 90 9.82 43.35 -0.97
CA LEU A 90 9.00 43.91 -2.04
C LEU A 90 9.91 44.61 -3.06
N SER A 91 9.79 44.22 -4.32
CA SER A 91 10.44 44.92 -5.43
C SER A 91 9.52 45.96 -6.09
N ASP A 92 8.25 46.04 -5.70
CA ASP A 92 7.26 46.96 -6.25
C ASP A 92 6.56 47.73 -5.12
N ASP A 93 6.31 49.03 -5.32
CA ASP A 93 5.77 49.94 -4.31
C ASP A 93 4.27 49.66 -4.07
N ILE A 94 3.83 49.58 -2.81
CA ILE A 94 2.42 49.29 -2.48
C ILE A 94 1.58 50.56 -2.70
N VAL A 95 1.10 50.76 -3.93
CA VAL A 95 0.21 51.88 -4.23
C VAL A 95 -1.25 51.43 -4.03
N ASN A 96 -2.00 52.14 -3.18
CA ASN A 96 -3.45 51.94 -2.98
C ASN A 96 -3.87 50.61 -2.30
N GLY A 97 -3.03 50.06 -1.41
CA GLY A 97 -3.40 48.93 -0.55
C GLY A 97 -3.61 47.60 -1.26
N LYS A 98 -3.21 47.48 -2.53
CA LYS A 98 -3.24 46.25 -3.33
C LYS A 98 -1.89 46.09 -4.01
N GLY A 99 -1.02 45.28 -3.44
CA GLY A 99 0.28 44.94 -4.02
C GLY A 99 0.25 43.50 -4.50
N GLN A 100 0.56 43.26 -5.77
CA GLN A 100 0.69 41.91 -6.30
C GLN A 100 2.13 41.46 -6.14
N LEU A 101 2.38 40.45 -5.30
CA LEU A 101 3.73 39.92 -5.09
C LEU A 101 3.94 38.70 -5.97
N LEU A 102 4.92 38.76 -6.87
CA LEU A 102 5.35 37.61 -7.65
C LEU A 102 6.30 36.76 -6.79
N ILE A 103 5.85 35.58 -6.37
CA ILE A 103 6.69 34.62 -5.65
C ILE A 103 7.00 33.45 -6.60
N GLY A 104 8.22 33.43 -7.15
CA GLY A 104 8.62 32.42 -8.14
C GLY A 104 7.88 32.61 -9.46
N ASP A 105 6.87 31.76 -9.72
CA ASP A 105 6.03 31.77 -10.93
C ASP A 105 4.54 32.06 -10.63
N THR A 106 4.22 32.46 -9.40
CA THR A 106 2.83 32.64 -8.97
C THR A 106 2.60 34.05 -8.41
N PHE A 107 1.59 34.73 -8.98
CA PHE A 107 1.11 36.02 -8.52
C PHE A 107 0.20 35.85 -7.31
N TRP A 108 0.55 36.52 -6.22
CA TRP A 108 -0.28 36.62 -5.01
C TRP A 108 -0.88 38.03 -4.90
N PRO A 109 -2.20 38.17 -4.72
CA PRO A 109 -2.84 39.46 -4.45
C PRO A 109 -2.66 39.93 -3.00
#